data_AF-A0A3D2LBE4-F1
#
_entry.id   AF-A0A3D2LBE4-F1
#
_cell.length_a   1.000
_cell.length_b   1.000
_cell.length_c   1.000
_cell.angle_alpha   90.00
_cell.angle_beta   90.00
_cell.angle_gamma   90.00
#
_symmetry.space_group_name_H-M   'P 1'
#
loop_
_entity.id
_entity.type
_entity.pdbx_description
1 polymer ?
#
loop_
_entity_poly.entity_id
_entity_poly.type
_entity_poly.pdbx_seq_one_letter_code
_entity_poly.pdbx_strand_id
1 'polypeptide(L)'
;VRRVMGGQVVWLSDTAGLRETQDEIEAEGVRRAERVAAEADLRLFMVDGGAPELGVLNSLFRQTTDIVVVNKADTELAAGLPEYDYKISAKDGDGVPELEAALADFISNKAA
;
A
#
# COMPACT_ATOMS: atom_id res chain seq x y z
N VAL A 1 5.87 -3.54 -12.25
CA VAL A 1 7.30 -3.91 -12.31
C VAL A 1 7.48 -5.34 -11.81
N ARG A 2 8.26 -6.17 -12.54
CA ARG A 2 8.60 -7.53 -12.10
C ARG A 2 9.77 -7.50 -11.12
N ARG A 3 9.65 -8.21 -9.99
CA ARG A 3 10.70 -8.39 -8.98
C ARG A 3 10.80 -9.84 -8.52
N VAL A 4 11.86 -10.16 -7.81
CA VAL A 4 12.02 -11.43 -7.10
C VAL A 4 12.06 -11.11 -5.61
N MET A 5 11.16 -11.71 -4.83
CA MET A 5 11.06 -11.56 -3.37
C MET A 5 10.82 -12.94 -2.76
N GLY A 6 11.54 -13.30 -1.69
CA GLY A 6 11.42 -14.64 -1.08
C GLY A 6 11.68 -15.81 -2.04
N GLY A 7 12.49 -15.60 -3.09
CA GLY A 7 12.74 -16.60 -4.14
C GLY A 7 11.62 -16.74 -5.19
N GLN A 8 10.53 -15.98 -5.08
CA GLN A 8 9.38 -16.03 -5.99
C GLN A 8 9.31 -14.79 -6.87
N VAL A 9 8.80 -14.96 -8.09
CA VAL A 9 8.57 -13.85 -9.03
C VAL A 9 7.27 -13.15 -8.66
N VAL A 10 7.34 -11.83 -8.49
CA VAL A 10 6.19 -10.99 -8.14
C VAL A 10 6.04 -9.83 -9.10
N TRP A 11 4.79 -9.38 -9.25
CA TRP A 11 4.43 -8.20 -10.04
C TRP A 11 3.98 -7.09 -9.09
N LEU A 12 4.79 -6.05 -8.96
CA LEU A 12 4.42 -4.85 -8.20
C LEU A 12 3.69 -3.90 -9.14
N SER A 13 2.47 -3.50 -8.79
CA SER A 13 1.76 -2.44 -9.52
C SER A 13 1.76 -1.18 -8.67
N ASP A 14 2.33 -0.11 -9.20
CA ASP A 14 2.12 1.23 -8.65
C ASP A 14 0.82 1.76 -9.23
N THR A 15 -0.14 2.07 -8.37
CA THR A 15 -1.47 2.52 -8.77
C THR A 15 -1.62 4.01 -8.49
N ALA A 16 -2.41 4.71 -9.31
CA ALA A 16 -2.80 6.08 -8.98
C ALA A 16 -3.42 6.15 -7.56
N GLY A 17 -3.13 7.22 -6.82
CA GLY A 17 -3.68 7.43 -5.50
C GLY A 17 -5.21 7.44 -5.54
N LEU A 18 -5.84 6.76 -4.57
CA LEU A 18 -7.29 6.70 -4.43
C LEU A 18 -7.77 8.02 -3.82
N ARG A 19 -8.03 9.03 -4.65
CA ARG A 19 -8.65 10.30 -4.23
C ARG A 19 -9.87 10.60 -5.08
N GLU A 20 -10.92 11.13 -4.45
CA GLU A 20 -12.07 11.65 -5.18
C GLU A 20 -11.65 12.87 -5.99
N THR A 21 -12.00 12.88 -7.26
CA THR A 21 -11.64 13.94 -8.20
C THR A 21 -12.73 14.11 -9.24
N GLN A 22 -12.95 15.35 -9.67
CA GLN A 22 -13.94 15.72 -10.67
C GLN A 22 -13.38 15.65 -12.10
N ASP A 23 -12.11 15.29 -12.27
CA ASP A 23 -11.47 15.13 -13.58
C ASP A 23 -11.72 13.72 -14.13
N GLU A 24 -12.37 13.63 -15.30
CA GLU A 24 -12.69 12.36 -15.97
C GLU A 24 -11.46 11.49 -16.25
N ILE A 25 -10.29 12.11 -16.47
CA ILE A 25 -9.03 11.39 -16.70
C ILE A 25 -8.57 10.71 -15.40
N GLU A 26 -8.66 11.42 -14.28
CA GLU A 26 -8.27 10.88 -12.98
C GLU A 26 -9.29 9.85 -12.48
N ALA A 27 -10.58 10.00 -12.81
CA ALA A 27 -11.62 8.99 -12.53
C ALA A 27 -11.38 7.67 -13.29
N GLU A 28 -10.86 7.71 -14.52
CA GLU A 28 -10.37 6.51 -15.22
C GLU A 28 -9.11 5.94 -14.55
N GLY A 29 -8.24 6.81 -14.01
CA GLY A 29 -7.10 6.40 -13.18
C GLY A 29 -7.52 5.58 -11.95
N VAL A 30 -8.53 6.06 -11.22
CA VAL A 30 -9.10 5.35 -10.06
C VAL A 30 -9.73 4.03 -10.49
N ARG A 31 -10.55 3.99 -11.55
CA ARG A 31 -11.15 2.74 -12.05
C ARG A 31 -10.12 1.69 -12.46
N ARG A 32 -8.99 2.11 -13.03
CA ARG A 32 -7.88 1.20 -13.35
C ARG A 32 -7.17 0.70 -12.09
N ALA A 33 -6.93 1.57 -11.12
CA ALA A 33 -6.35 1.21 -9.83
C ALA A 33 -7.24 0.18 -9.10
N GLU A 34 -8.56 0.40 -9.08
CA GLU A 34 -9.53 -0.52 -8.47
C GLU A 34 -9.53 -1.90 -9.11
N ARG A 35 -9.47 -1.99 -10.45
CA ARG A 35 -9.43 -3.26 -11.16
C ARG A 35 -8.16 -4.04 -10.87
N VAL A 36 -7.01 -3.36 -10.90
CA VAL A 36 -5.72 -3.97 -10.55
C VAL A 36 -5.72 -4.42 -9.09
N ALA A 37 -6.27 -3.61 -8.19
CA ALA A 37 -6.42 -3.96 -6.78
C ALA A 37 -7.35 -5.18 -6.59
N ALA A 38 -8.42 -5.31 -7.36
CA ALA A 38 -9.34 -6.45 -7.26
C ALA A 38 -8.69 -7.78 -7.67
N GLU A 39 -7.74 -7.74 -8.60
CA GLU A 39 -6.96 -8.91 -9.05
C GLU A 39 -5.68 -9.14 -8.21
N ALA A 40 -5.33 -8.21 -7.33
CA ALA A 40 -4.10 -8.28 -6.57
C ALA A 40 -4.16 -9.35 -5.48
N ASP A 41 -3.08 -10.13 -5.40
CA ASP A 41 -2.90 -11.15 -4.39
C ASP A 41 -2.72 -10.59 -2.98
N LEU A 42 -2.21 -9.36 -2.89
CA LEU A 42 -1.96 -8.57 -1.69
C LEU A 42 -1.96 -7.10 -2.07
N ARG A 43 -2.47 -6.24 -1.19
CA ARG A 43 -2.51 -4.79 -1.40
C ARG A 43 -1.86 -4.05 -0.25
N LEU A 44 -1.11 -3.00 -0.60
CA LEU A 44 -0.51 -2.08 0.35
C LEU A 44 -1.26 -0.75 0.31
N PHE A 45 -1.93 -0.40 1.41
CA PHE A 45 -2.54 0.90 1.59
C PHE A 45 -1.51 1.85 2.16
N MET A 46 -0.92 2.65 1.27
CA MET A 46 0.08 3.64 1.65
C MET A 46 -0.59 4.89 2.20
N VAL A 47 -0.29 5.24 3.44
CA VAL A 47 -0.82 6.42 4.14
C VAL A 47 0.32 7.40 4.38
N ASP A 48 0.12 8.67 4.05
CA ASP A 48 1.04 9.73 4.44
C ASP A 48 0.96 9.96 5.96
N GLY A 49 2.06 9.74 6.68
CA GLY A 49 2.10 9.90 8.13
C GLY A 49 2.00 11.34 8.63
N GLY A 50 2.39 12.33 7.83
CA GLY A 50 2.31 13.74 8.21
C GLY A 50 0.93 14.36 7.93
N ALA A 51 0.21 13.82 6.94
CA ALA A 51 -1.12 14.27 6.56
C ALA A 51 -2.00 13.07 6.16
N PRO A 52 -2.48 12.27 7.13
CA PRO A 52 -3.18 11.03 6.83
C PRO A 52 -4.57 11.28 6.23
N GLU A 53 -4.80 10.73 5.04
CA GLU A 53 -6.12 10.71 4.39
C GLU A 53 -6.85 9.41 4.72
N LEU A 54 -7.62 9.42 5.81
CA LEU A 54 -8.26 8.21 6.35
C LEU A 54 -9.44 7.69 5.50
N GLY A 55 -9.97 8.51 4.58
CA GLY A 55 -11.10 8.14 3.73
C GLY A 55 -10.84 6.88 2.90
N VAL A 56 -9.60 6.68 2.46
CA VAL A 56 -9.17 5.51 1.68
C VAL A 56 -9.28 4.21 2.48
N LEU A 57 -9.08 4.27 3.80
CA LEU A 57 -9.11 3.09 4.68
C LEU A 57 -10.52 2.64 5.05
N ASN A 58 -11.50 3.54 4.94
CA ASN A 58 -12.91 3.25 5.14
C ASN A 58 -13.62 2.82 3.84
N SER A 59 -12.85 2.63 2.77
CA SER A 59 -13.36 2.15 1.49
C SER A 59 -13.95 0.73 1.63
N LEU A 60 -15.12 0.50 1.02
CA LEU A 60 -15.72 -0.84 0.86
C LEU A 60 -14.77 -1.83 0.18
N PHE A 61 -13.73 -1.33 -0.50
CA PHE A 61 -12.75 -2.14 -1.19
C PHE A 61 -11.65 -2.71 -0.27
N ARG A 62 -11.54 -2.27 1.00
CA ARG A 62 -10.55 -2.81 1.93
C ARG A 62 -10.92 -4.24 2.35
N GLN A 63 -9.95 -5.14 2.25
CA GLN A 63 -10.02 -6.53 2.69
C GLN A 63 -9.18 -6.71 3.95
N THR A 64 -9.47 -7.75 4.72
CA THR A 64 -8.74 -8.08 5.96
C THR A 64 -7.30 -8.51 5.72
N THR A 65 -6.95 -8.88 4.49
CA THR A 65 -5.60 -9.26 4.07
C THR A 65 -4.76 -8.07 3.63
N ASP A 66 -5.33 -6.88 3.54
CA ASP A 66 -4.60 -5.69 3.11
C ASP A 66 -3.68 -5.19 4.22
N ILE A 67 -2.50 -4.73 3.84
CA ILE A 67 -1.51 -4.18 4.75
C ILE A 67 -1.58 -2.65 4.68
N VAL A 68 -1.76 -2.00 5.83
CA VAL A 68 -1.71 -0.55 5.96
C VAL A 68 -0.29 -0.13 6.35
N VAL A 69 0.29 0.73 5.53
CA VAL A 69 1.66 1.23 5.71
C VAL A 69 1.63 2.73 5.89
N VAL A 70 2.05 3.22 7.05
CA VAL A 70 2.29 4.65 7.28
C VAL A 70 3.69 5.01 6.77
N ASN A 71 3.76 5.87 5.76
CA ASN A 71 5.00 6.34 5.17
C ASN A 71 5.41 7.72 5.71
N LYS A 72 6.61 8.17 5.34
CA LYS A 72 7.23 9.44 5.73
C LYS A 72 7.52 9.54 7.23
N ALA A 73 7.91 8.41 7.82
CA ALA A 73 8.33 8.34 9.22
C ALA A 73 9.59 9.16 9.55
N ASP A 74 10.30 9.66 8.53
CA ASP A 74 11.39 10.64 8.67
C ASP A 74 10.91 12.06 9.01
N THR A 75 9.59 12.30 9.02
CA THR A 75 8.99 13.60 9.31
C THR A 75 8.11 13.55 10.56
N GLU A 76 7.67 14.72 11.03
CA GLU A 76 6.70 14.81 12.12
C GLU A 76 5.38 14.15 11.71
N LEU A 77 4.93 13.18 12.51
CA LEU A 77 3.71 12.42 12.25
C LEU A 77 2.50 13.14 12.84
N ALA A 78 1.37 13.06 12.15
CA ALA A 78 0.11 13.55 12.67
C ALA A 78 -0.31 12.75 13.92
N ALA A 79 -0.98 13.41 14.88
CA ALA A 79 -1.48 12.74 16.09
C ALA A 79 -2.59 11.72 15.80
N GLY A 80 -3.28 11.84 14.66
CA GLY A 80 -4.43 11.03 14.27
C GLY A 80 -4.12 9.99 13.20
N LEU A 81 -3.05 9.21 13.38
CA LEU A 81 -2.76 8.08 12.49
C LEU A 81 -3.85 7.00 12.57
N PRO A 82 -4.11 6.27 11.47
CA PRO A 82 -4.97 5.09 11.52
C PRO A 82 -4.32 3.97 12.31
N GLU A 83 -5.06 2.87 12.51
CA GLU A 83 -4.43 1.58 12.77
C GLU A 83 -3.61 1.15 11.54
N TYR A 84 -2.35 0.77 11.77
CA TYR A 84 -1.40 0.41 10.73
C TYR A 84 -0.61 -0.82 11.12
N ASP A 85 -0.15 -1.57 10.11
CA ASP A 85 0.68 -2.76 10.29
C ASP A 85 2.16 -2.39 10.29
N TYR A 86 2.56 -1.48 9.40
CA TYR A 86 3.94 -1.03 9.26
C TYR A 86 4.04 0.49 9.24
N LYS A 87 5.18 0.99 9.72
CA LYS A 87 5.57 2.39 9.61
C LYS A 87 6.96 2.45 8.99
N ILE A 88 7.11 3.21 7.91
CA ILE A 88 8.35 3.30 7.13
C ILE A 88 8.72 4.74 6.77
N SER A 89 9.98 4.96 6.44
CA SER A 89 10.38 6.03 5.54
C SER A 89 10.83 5.41 4.23
N ALA A 90 10.02 5.53 3.18
CA ALA A 90 10.43 5.10 1.84
C ALA A 90 11.60 5.95 1.29
N LYS A 91 11.82 7.15 1.83
CA LYS A 91 12.89 8.06 1.42
C LYS A 91 14.24 7.65 2.02
N ASP A 92 14.24 7.36 3.31
CA ASP A 92 15.47 7.07 4.06
C ASP A 92 15.74 5.55 4.17
N GLY A 93 14.71 4.73 3.92
CA GLY A 93 14.76 3.27 3.95
C GLY A 93 14.38 2.64 5.29
N ASP A 94 14.12 3.45 6.33
CA ASP A 94 13.74 2.95 7.66
C ASP A 94 12.44 2.15 7.63
N GLY A 95 12.41 0.98 8.27
CA GLY A 95 11.25 0.10 8.33
C GLY A 95 10.95 -0.68 7.04
N VAL A 96 11.64 -0.36 5.93
CA VAL A 96 11.46 -1.05 4.65
C VAL A 96 11.93 -2.51 4.72
N PRO A 97 13.07 -2.86 5.35
CA PRO A 97 13.50 -4.27 5.46
C PRO A 97 12.48 -5.15 6.19
N GLU A 98 11.86 -4.65 7.25
CA GLU A 98 10.83 -5.36 8.02
C GLU A 98 9.57 -5.56 7.18
N LEU A 99 9.15 -4.54 6.42
CA LEU A 99 8.05 -4.67 5.47
C LEU A 99 8.39 -5.71 4.39
N GLU A 100 9.58 -5.65 3.77
CA GLU A 100 10.01 -6.61 2.74
C GLU A 100 10.03 -8.05 3.26
N ALA A 101 10.48 -8.28 4.50
CA ALA A 101 10.46 -9.59 5.13
C ALA A 101 9.02 -10.11 5.28
N ALA A 102 8.09 -9.28 5.75
CA ALA A 102 6.69 -9.66 5.87
C ALA A 102 6.03 -9.96 4.51
N LEU A 103 6.37 -9.18 3.48
CA LEU A 103 5.90 -9.47 2.12
C LEU A 103 6.46 -10.81 1.62
N ALA A 104 7.74 -11.07 1.85
CA ALA A 104 8.36 -12.34 1.48
C ALA A 104 7.67 -13.54 2.16
N ASP A 105 7.38 -13.44 3.45
CA ASP A 105 6.67 -14.49 4.20
C ASP A 105 5.26 -14.73 3.65
N PHE A 106 4.51 -13.65 3.36
CA PHE A 106 3.20 -13.75 2.72
C PHE A 106 3.29 -14.49 1.37
N ILE A 107 4.25 -14.10 0.54
CA ILE A 107 4.45 -14.68 -0.80
C ILE A 107 4.82 -16.16 -0.70
N SER A 108 5.71 -16.53 0.23
CA SER A 108 6.09 -17.92 0.46
C SER A 108 4.90 -18.77 0.90
N ASN A 109 4.05 -18.27 1.81
CA ASN A 109 2.85 -18.97 2.26
C ASN A 109 1.79 -19.11 1.16
N LYS A 110 1.68 -18.12 0.27
CA LYS A 110 0.72 -18.17 -0.84
C LYS A 110 1.16 -19.09 -1.98
N ALA A 111 2.47 -19.26 -2.17
CA ALA A 111 3.04 -20.12 -3.20
C ALA A 111 3.13 -21.61 -2.80
N ALA A 112 2.97 -21.92 -1.51
CA ALA A 112 2.95 -23.28 -0.97
C ALA A 112 1.60 -23.98 -1.21
#